data_AF-D7FLL5-F1
#
_entry.id   AF-D7FLL5-F1
#
_cell.length_a   1.000
_cell.length_b   1.000
_cell.length_c   1.000
_cell.angle_alpha   90.00
_cell.angle_beta   90.00
_cell.angle_gamma   90.00
#
_symmetry.space_group_name_H-M   'P 1'
#
loop_
_entity.id
_entity.type
_entity.pdbx_description
1 polymer ?
#
loop_
_entity_poly.entity_id
_entity_poly.type
_entity_poly.pdbx_seq_one_letter_code
_entity_poly.pdbx_strand_id
1 'polypeptide(L)'
;MAVGLRLTHFPVCLAWFEAIMGIIKSGKVVVLLAGRYAGRKAIVVKPFDEGSENRKFGHAIVAGIDRYPRRVTKAMSKDKIKKRTKLKPFVKYVNVNHIMPTRYQVDIDLKKAVDETAIKASPTDVRKAVRKIFEERYLNQKDVKSEKKATGVKYFFEKLRF
;
A
#
# COMPACT_ATOMS: atom_id res chain seq x y z
N MET A 1 -45.00 -10.61 -38.19
CA MET A 1 -44.91 -9.67 -37.04
C MET A 1 -43.45 -9.35 -36.80
N ALA A 2 -43.15 -8.07 -36.77
CA ALA A 2 -41.82 -7.48 -36.85
C ALA A 2 -41.11 -7.43 -35.48
N VAL A 3 -39.79 -7.64 -35.53
CA VAL A 3 -38.71 -6.96 -34.78
C VAL A 3 -38.68 -7.06 -33.24
N GLY A 4 -37.56 -7.59 -32.74
CA GLY A 4 -37.17 -7.49 -31.33
C GLY A 4 -35.76 -7.99 -31.03
N LEU A 5 -34.79 -7.72 -31.91
CA LEU A 5 -33.35 -7.86 -31.64
C LEU A 5 -32.89 -6.72 -30.69
N ARG A 6 -31.92 -7.03 -29.80
CA ARG A 6 -31.14 -6.13 -28.91
C ARG A 6 -31.82 -5.85 -27.55
N LEU A 7 -31.16 -5.91 -26.39
CA LEU A 7 -29.76 -5.64 -26.06
C LEU A 7 -29.24 -6.60 -24.99
N THR A 8 -28.25 -7.40 -25.36
CA THR A 8 -27.18 -7.82 -24.47
C THR A 8 -26.35 -6.58 -24.08
N HIS A 9 -26.70 -5.89 -22.99
CA HIS A 9 -25.78 -4.92 -22.41
C HIS A 9 -25.98 -4.74 -20.90
N PHE A 10 -24.85 -4.82 -20.20
CA PHE A 10 -24.62 -4.63 -18.75
C PHE A 10 -24.91 -5.80 -17.80
N PRO A 11 -23.92 -6.71 -17.67
CA PRO A 11 -23.44 -7.11 -16.35
C PRO A 11 -21.96 -6.78 -16.11
N VAL A 12 -21.30 -6.12 -17.07
CA VAL A 12 -19.85 -5.87 -16.99
C VAL A 12 -19.49 -4.88 -15.88
N CYS A 13 -20.37 -3.91 -15.59
CA CYS A 13 -20.11 -2.86 -14.60
C CYS A 13 -20.21 -3.35 -13.15
N LEU A 14 -21.19 -4.23 -12.86
CA LEU A 14 -21.36 -4.85 -11.54
C LEU A 14 -20.29 -5.93 -11.26
N ALA A 15 -19.92 -6.74 -12.26
CA ALA A 15 -18.86 -7.72 -12.12
C ALA A 15 -17.47 -7.09 -11.93
N TRP A 16 -17.21 -5.93 -12.55
CA TRP A 16 -16.00 -5.14 -12.28
C TRP A 16 -15.98 -4.59 -10.85
N PHE A 17 -17.13 -4.15 -10.32
CA PHE A 17 -17.23 -3.64 -8.97
C PHE A 17 -17.00 -4.75 -7.93
N GLU A 18 -17.59 -5.94 -8.09
CA GLU A 18 -17.34 -7.10 -7.21
C GLU A 18 -15.90 -7.63 -7.31
N ALA A 19 -15.29 -7.65 -8.51
CA ALA A 19 -13.91 -8.07 -8.68
C ALA A 19 -12.91 -7.13 -7.97
N ILE A 20 -13.16 -5.82 -7.96
CA ILE A 20 -12.32 -4.83 -7.26
C ILE A 20 -12.42 -4.99 -5.74
N MET A 21 -13.63 -5.27 -5.23
CA MET A 21 -13.89 -5.50 -3.80
C MET A 21 -13.16 -6.74 -3.26
N GLY A 22 -12.91 -7.75 -4.11
CA GLY A 22 -12.08 -8.92 -3.77
C GLY A 22 -10.56 -8.68 -3.78
N ILE A 23 -10.08 -7.58 -4.34
CA ILE A 23 -8.64 -7.34 -4.60
C ILE A 23 -7.96 -6.60 -3.45
N ILE A 24 -8.66 -5.71 -2.75
CA ILE A 24 -8.08 -4.81 -1.73
C ILE A 24 -8.10 -5.49 -0.36
N LYS A 25 -7.19 -6.45 -0.17
CA LYS A 25 -6.99 -7.15 1.10
C LYS A 25 -5.83 -6.58 1.90
N SER A 26 -5.84 -6.77 3.22
CA SER A 26 -4.70 -6.39 4.07
C SER A 26 -3.42 -7.07 3.59
N GLY A 27 -2.31 -6.32 3.52
CA GLY A 27 -1.01 -6.81 3.03
C GLY A 27 -0.81 -6.67 1.52
N LYS A 28 -1.82 -6.21 0.76
CA LYS A 28 -1.65 -5.90 -0.67
C LYS A 28 -0.88 -4.60 -0.86
N VAL A 29 0.01 -4.60 -1.84
CA VAL A 29 0.73 -3.40 -2.27
C VAL A 29 -0.13 -2.64 -3.26
N VAL A 30 -0.20 -1.33 -3.08
CA VAL A 30 -1.02 -0.43 -3.88
C VAL A 30 -0.25 0.84 -4.22
N VAL A 31 -0.63 1.50 -5.32
CA VAL A 31 -0.08 2.81 -5.70
C VAL A 31 -1.16 3.86 -5.50
N LEU A 32 -0.80 4.98 -4.88
CA LEU A 32 -1.72 6.09 -4.71
C LEU A 32 -1.81 6.92 -5.98
N LEU A 33 -3.03 7.19 -6.41
CA LEU A 33 -3.30 7.95 -7.64
C LEU A 33 -3.43 9.45 -7.40
N ALA A 34 -3.93 9.87 -6.23
CA ALA A 34 -4.29 11.26 -5.97
C ALA A 34 -3.75 11.83 -4.64
N GLY A 35 -3.61 13.16 -4.61
CA GLY A 35 -3.19 13.96 -3.46
C GLY A 35 -1.68 14.02 -3.24
N ARG A 36 -1.25 14.53 -2.07
CA ARG A 36 0.17 14.75 -1.73
C ARG A 36 1.09 13.53 -1.91
N TYR A 37 0.54 12.32 -1.77
CA TYR A 37 1.29 11.06 -1.87
C TYR A 37 1.02 10.31 -3.19
N ALA A 38 0.52 10.99 -4.22
CA ALA A 38 0.36 10.39 -5.55
C ALA A 38 1.69 9.82 -6.07
N GLY A 39 1.62 8.72 -6.80
CA GLY A 39 2.77 7.97 -7.32
C GLY A 39 3.59 7.24 -6.26
N ARG A 40 3.18 7.26 -4.98
CA ARG A 40 3.85 6.52 -3.89
C ARG A 40 3.21 5.16 -3.71
N LYS A 41 4.06 4.16 -3.46
CA LYS A 41 3.65 2.80 -3.09
C LYS A 41 3.28 2.76 -1.61
N ALA A 42 2.21 2.03 -1.30
CA ALA A 42 1.70 1.81 0.04
C ALA A 42 1.21 0.37 0.20
N ILE A 43 1.02 -0.05 1.44
CA ILE A 43 0.44 -1.33 1.83
C ILE A 43 -0.89 -1.05 2.51
N VAL A 44 -1.92 -1.81 2.15
CA VAL A 44 -3.23 -1.76 2.80
C VAL A 44 -3.11 -2.42 4.17
N VAL A 45 -3.42 -1.68 5.23
CA VAL A 45 -3.43 -2.19 6.61
C VAL A 45 -4.80 -2.78 6.93
N LYS A 46 -5.84 -1.96 6.75
CA LYS A 46 -7.24 -2.31 6.96
C LYS A 46 -8.09 -1.67 5.85
N PRO A 47 -8.83 -2.47 5.06
CA PRO A 47 -9.89 -1.98 4.19
C PRO A 47 -11.18 -1.76 5.00
N PHE A 48 -11.96 -0.75 4.63
CA PHE A 48 -13.29 -0.44 5.15
C PHE A 48 -14.22 -0.24 3.97
N ASP A 49 -14.96 -1.29 3.62
CA ASP A 49 -15.77 -1.32 2.42
C ASP A 49 -17.13 -0.64 2.62
N GLU A 50 -17.72 -0.79 3.81
CA GLU A 50 -19.04 -0.25 4.17
C GLU A 50 -18.99 1.22 4.65
N GLY A 51 -17.80 1.80 4.71
CA GLY A 51 -17.60 3.13 5.28
C GLY A 51 -17.59 3.13 6.81
N SER A 52 -17.29 4.30 7.39
CA SER A 52 -17.35 4.54 8.83
C SER A 52 -18.23 5.76 9.09
N GLU A 53 -18.66 5.96 10.34
CA GLU A 53 -19.49 7.12 10.70
C GLU A 53 -18.85 8.46 10.29
N ASN A 54 -17.51 8.54 10.33
CA ASN A 54 -16.76 9.71 9.89
C ASN A 54 -16.69 9.84 8.36
N ARG A 55 -16.83 8.74 7.61
CA ARG A 55 -16.59 8.64 6.15
C ARG A 55 -17.55 7.64 5.51
N LYS A 56 -18.60 8.14 4.87
CA LYS A 56 -19.66 7.36 4.21
C LYS A 56 -19.23 6.60 2.95
N PHE A 57 -17.95 6.63 2.58
CA PHE A 57 -17.42 6.00 1.36
C PHE A 57 -16.42 4.90 1.70
N GLY A 58 -16.26 3.94 0.78
CA GLY A 58 -15.26 2.88 0.88
C GLY A 58 -13.84 3.45 0.96
N HIS A 59 -13.13 3.15 2.04
CA HIS A 59 -11.81 3.69 2.31
C HIS A 59 -10.88 2.65 2.92
N ALA A 60 -9.58 2.88 2.81
CA ALA A 60 -8.57 2.02 3.40
C ALA A 60 -7.56 2.84 4.20
N ILE A 61 -7.10 2.26 5.30
CA ILE A 61 -5.89 2.73 5.97
C ILE A 61 -4.70 2.14 5.22
N VAL A 62 -3.85 3.03 4.71
CA VAL A 62 -2.65 2.67 3.99
C VAL A 62 -1.41 3.17 4.71
N ALA A 63 -0.35 2.36 4.67
CA ALA A 63 0.98 2.70 5.16
C ALA A 63 1.98 2.60 4.01
N GLY A 64 2.65 3.69 3.67
CA GLY A 64 3.52 3.74 2.50
C GLY A 64 4.82 4.48 2.73
N ILE A 65 5.60 4.62 1.66
CA ILE A 65 6.93 5.23 1.69
C ILE A 65 6.91 6.57 0.93
N ASP A 66 7.19 7.67 1.64
CA ASP A 66 7.34 9.01 1.06
C ASP A 66 8.77 9.17 0.51
N ARG A 67 9.77 8.90 1.37
CA ARG A 67 11.19 8.88 0.96
C ARG A 67 11.71 7.46 0.97
N TYR A 68 12.00 6.96 -0.23
CA TYR A 68 12.56 5.64 -0.46
C TYR A 68 14.03 5.57 -0.04
N PRO A 69 14.52 4.36 0.33
CA PRO A 69 15.93 4.13 0.53
C PRO A 69 16.70 4.44 -0.76
N ARG A 70 17.85 5.09 -0.62
CA ARG A 70 18.71 5.45 -1.76
C ARG A 70 19.54 4.26 -2.19
N ARG A 71 19.89 4.18 -3.48
CA ARG A 71 20.78 3.14 -4.02
C ARG A 71 22.07 3.06 -3.19
N VAL A 72 22.41 1.83 -2.80
CA VAL A 72 23.64 1.46 -2.10
C VAL A 72 24.53 0.69 -3.08
N THR A 73 25.84 0.96 -3.06
CA THR A 73 26.85 0.22 -3.82
C THR A 73 27.86 -0.42 -2.88
N LYS A 74 28.54 -1.49 -3.34
CA LYS A 74 29.48 -2.26 -2.51
C LYS A 74 30.67 -1.44 -1.98
N ALA A 75 31.08 -0.39 -2.69
CA ALA A 75 32.21 0.46 -2.33
C ALA A 75 31.91 1.48 -1.21
N MET A 76 30.66 1.59 -0.74
CA MET A 76 30.31 2.58 0.28
C MET A 76 30.75 2.17 1.68
N SER A 77 31.15 3.15 2.50
CA SER A 77 31.39 2.94 3.92
C SER A 77 30.11 2.61 4.68
N LYS A 78 30.24 1.85 5.78
CA LYS A 78 29.11 1.39 6.61
C LYS A 78 28.23 2.55 7.10
N ASP A 79 28.82 3.70 7.41
CA ASP A 79 28.06 4.88 7.87
C ASP A 79 27.27 5.54 6.74
N LYS A 80 27.84 5.56 5.53
CA LYS A 80 27.14 6.07 4.34
C LYS A 80 25.98 5.14 3.97
N ILE A 81 26.14 3.83 4.14
CA ILE A 81 25.08 2.84 3.95
C ILE A 81 23.94 3.11 4.93
N LYS A 82 24.22 3.20 6.23
CA LYS A 82 23.21 3.52 7.26
C LYS A 82 22.42 4.80 6.93
N LYS A 83 23.09 5.87 6.47
CA LYS A 83 22.44 7.13 6.07
C LYS A 83 21.61 7.03 4.79
N ARG A 84 21.90 6.09 3.89
CA ARG A 84 21.15 5.86 2.65
C ARG A 84 19.94 4.94 2.81
N THR A 85 20.00 4.02 3.77
CA THR A 85 18.92 3.07 4.09
C THR A 85 17.74 3.72 4.82
N LYS A 86 17.97 4.84 5.52
CA LYS A 86 16.90 5.59 6.22
C LYS A 86 15.75 5.95 5.27
N LEU A 87 14.53 5.64 5.69
CA LEU A 87 13.31 5.91 4.93
C LEU A 87 12.33 6.78 5.73
N LYS A 88 11.39 7.42 5.03
CA LYS A 88 10.32 8.21 5.65
C LYS A 88 8.97 7.58 5.30
N PRO A 89 8.30 6.92 6.26
CA PRO A 89 6.97 6.35 6.02
C PRO A 89 5.88 7.41 6.17
N PHE A 90 4.71 7.10 5.65
CA PHE A 90 3.47 7.81 5.93
C PHE A 90 2.34 6.81 6.22
N VAL A 91 1.36 7.25 7.01
CA VAL A 91 0.11 6.54 7.25
C VAL A 91 -1.01 7.50 6.89
N LYS A 92 -1.97 7.03 6.09
CA LYS A 92 -3.07 7.87 5.60
C LYS A 92 -4.32 7.03 5.37
N TYR A 93 -5.47 7.64 5.60
CA TYR A 93 -6.75 7.13 5.11
C TYR A 93 -6.99 7.59 3.67
N VAL A 94 -7.30 6.66 2.78
CA VAL A 94 -7.47 6.93 1.35
C VAL A 94 -8.77 6.29 0.86
N ASN A 95 -9.51 7.01 0.02
CA ASN A 95 -10.67 6.46 -0.68
C ASN A 95 -10.20 5.34 -1.63
N VAL A 96 -10.91 4.23 -1.68
CA VAL A 96 -10.62 3.09 -2.56
C VAL A 96 -10.43 3.52 -4.03
N ASN A 97 -11.19 4.50 -4.51
CA ASN A 97 -11.07 5.00 -5.89
C ASN A 97 -9.72 5.67 -6.20
N HIS A 98 -8.99 6.12 -5.18
CA HIS A 98 -7.68 6.78 -5.34
C HIS A 98 -6.51 5.81 -5.16
N ILE A 99 -6.79 4.51 -5.24
CA ILE A 99 -5.83 3.43 -5.05
C ILE A 99 -5.80 2.60 -6.33
N MET A 100 -4.62 2.44 -6.91
CA MET A 100 -4.38 1.45 -7.95
C MET A 100 -3.87 0.16 -7.30
N PRO A 101 -4.66 -0.93 -7.29
CA PRO A 101 -4.20 -2.19 -6.75
C PRO A 101 -3.11 -2.78 -7.63
N THR A 102 -2.08 -3.36 -7.00
CA THR A 102 -1.06 -4.11 -7.72
C THR A 102 -1.18 -5.60 -7.45
N ARG A 103 -0.55 -6.40 -8.32
CA ARG A 103 -0.46 -7.86 -8.15
C ARG A 103 0.27 -8.26 -6.85
N TYR A 104 1.17 -7.41 -6.37
CA TYR A 104 2.11 -7.76 -5.31
C TYR A 104 1.46 -7.78 -3.92
N GLN A 105 1.90 -8.74 -3.11
CA GLN A 105 1.52 -8.88 -1.71
C GLN A 105 2.79 -8.99 -0.87
N VAL A 106 2.75 -8.38 0.31
CA VAL A 106 3.87 -8.31 1.24
C VAL A 106 3.35 -8.65 2.64
N ASP A 107 3.99 -9.62 3.29
CA ASP A 107 3.68 -10.00 4.67
C ASP A 107 4.45 -9.11 5.64
N ILE A 108 3.89 -7.93 5.92
CA ILE A 108 4.35 -7.08 7.02
C ILE A 108 3.16 -6.87 7.96
N ASP A 109 3.35 -7.27 9.22
CA ASP A 109 2.33 -7.15 10.26
C ASP A 109 2.19 -5.69 10.72
N LEU A 110 1.46 -4.90 9.94
CA LEU A 110 1.20 -3.49 10.23
C LEU A 110 -0.06 -3.27 11.08
N LYS A 111 -0.89 -4.30 11.23
CA LYS A 111 -2.17 -4.22 11.95
C LYS A 111 -1.99 -3.87 13.43
N LYS A 112 -0.89 -4.33 14.05
CA LYS A 112 -0.56 -4.05 15.47
C LYS A 112 0.04 -2.67 15.69
N ALA A 113 0.62 -2.06 14.65
CA ALA A 113 1.33 -0.79 14.75
C ALA A 113 0.46 0.41 14.36
N VAL A 114 -0.68 0.17 13.72
CA VAL A 114 -1.52 1.20 13.13
C VAL A 114 -2.96 0.99 13.62
N ASP A 115 -3.26 1.64 14.74
CA ASP A 115 -4.60 1.72 15.32
C ASP A 115 -5.28 3.03 14.94
N GLU A 116 -6.60 2.99 14.76
CA GLU A 116 -7.40 4.15 14.33
C GLU A 116 -7.39 5.30 15.36
N THR A 117 -7.40 4.94 16.64
CA THR A 117 -7.31 5.88 17.76
C THR A 117 -5.95 6.56 17.79
N ALA A 118 -4.87 5.79 17.61
CA ALA A 118 -3.50 6.28 17.59
C ALA A 118 -3.20 7.22 16.40
N ILE A 119 -3.83 6.98 15.23
CA ILE A 119 -3.66 7.89 14.07
C ILE A 119 -4.21 9.28 14.36
N LYS A 120 -5.36 9.39 15.06
CA LYS A 120 -5.98 10.67 15.39
C LYS A 120 -5.23 11.41 16.50
N ALA A 121 -4.79 10.70 17.53
CA ALA A 121 -4.12 11.30 18.69
C ALA A 121 -2.64 11.62 18.46
N SER A 122 -1.86 10.68 17.91
CA SER A 122 -0.39 10.79 17.84
C SER A 122 0.17 10.27 16.50
N PRO A 123 -0.11 10.96 15.37
CA PRO A 123 0.32 10.51 14.05
C PRO A 123 1.85 10.46 13.89
N THR A 124 2.60 11.19 14.71
CA THR A 124 4.06 11.18 14.73
C THR A 124 4.63 9.87 15.26
N ASP A 125 4.02 9.29 16.29
CA ASP A 125 4.56 8.10 16.95
C ASP A 125 4.22 6.83 16.18
N VAL A 126 3.02 6.78 15.59
CA VAL A 126 2.66 5.74 14.61
C VAL A 126 3.66 5.71 13.45
N ARG A 127 4.06 6.88 12.92
CA ARG A 127 5.06 6.95 11.84
C ARG A 127 6.44 6.47 12.30
N LYS A 128 6.84 6.72 13.55
CA LYS A 128 8.10 6.21 14.10
C LYS A 128 8.06 4.68 14.25
N ALA A 129 6.94 4.11 14.71
CA ALA A 129 6.75 2.67 14.82
C ALA A 129 6.82 1.99 13.44
N VAL A 130 6.05 2.49 12.46
CA VAL A 130 6.08 1.98 11.07
C VAL A 130 7.48 2.11 10.45
N ARG A 131 8.22 3.17 10.78
CA ARG A 131 9.58 3.36 10.29
C ARG A 131 10.51 2.24 10.73
N LYS A 132 10.48 1.85 12.00
CA LYS A 132 11.32 0.76 12.53
C LYS A 132 11.03 -0.55 11.79
N ILE A 133 9.74 -0.88 11.65
CA ILE A 133 9.29 -2.09 10.95
C ILE A 133 9.76 -2.10 9.49
N PHE A 134 9.63 -0.99 8.77
CA PHE A 134 10.09 -0.90 7.37
C PHE A 134 11.61 -0.94 7.22
N GLU A 135 12.36 -0.32 8.14
CA GLU A 135 13.82 -0.37 8.12
C GLU A 135 14.34 -1.79 8.40
N GLU A 136 13.76 -2.51 9.38
CA GLU A 136 14.06 -3.91 9.67
C GLU A 136 13.76 -4.82 8.47
N ARG A 137 12.58 -4.66 7.85
CA ARG A 137 12.17 -5.42 6.67
C ARG A 137 13.04 -5.14 5.45
N TYR A 138 13.60 -3.93 5.32
CA TYR A 138 14.52 -3.60 4.23
C TYR A 138 15.88 -4.29 4.39
N LEU A 139 16.38 -4.39 5.62
CA LEU A 139 17.64 -5.09 5.91
C LEU A 139 17.50 -6.60 5.71
N ASN A 140 16.33 -7.16 6.08
CA ASN A 140 16.04 -8.59 6.03
C ASN A 140 15.37 -9.04 4.71
N GLN A 141 15.67 -8.38 3.59
CA GLN A 141 15.05 -8.68 2.28
C GLN A 141 15.29 -10.12 1.79
N LYS A 142 16.33 -10.78 2.29
CA LYS A 142 16.75 -12.12 1.85
C LYS A 142 16.00 -13.26 2.54
N ASP A 143 15.34 -13.00 3.67
CA ASP A 143 14.78 -14.06 4.52
C ASP A 143 13.36 -14.49 4.11
N VAL A 144 12.84 -13.96 2.99
CA VAL A 144 11.49 -14.24 2.52
C VAL A 144 11.47 -15.55 1.73
N LYS A 145 10.97 -16.62 2.37
CA LYS A 145 10.96 -18.01 1.88
C LYS A 145 10.17 -18.26 0.59
N SER A 146 9.32 -17.33 0.15
CA SER A 146 8.50 -17.48 -1.06
C SER A 146 8.85 -16.43 -2.11
N GLU A 147 9.22 -16.86 -3.32
CA GLU A 147 9.66 -16.00 -4.44
C GLU A 147 8.66 -14.90 -4.78
N LYS A 148 7.36 -15.21 -4.73
CA LYS A 148 6.28 -14.25 -5.03
C LYS A 148 6.26 -13.08 -4.04
N LYS A 149 6.47 -13.34 -2.75
CA LYS A 149 6.50 -12.30 -1.70
C LYS A 149 7.83 -11.54 -1.71
N ALA A 150 8.94 -12.21 -2.01
CA ALA A 150 10.24 -11.55 -2.18
C ALA A 150 10.19 -10.51 -3.32
N THR A 151 9.54 -10.86 -4.43
CA THR A 151 9.32 -9.93 -5.55
C THR A 151 8.45 -8.74 -5.14
N GLY A 152 7.41 -8.97 -4.33
CA GLY A 152 6.58 -7.90 -3.78
C GLY A 152 7.34 -6.95 -2.85
N VAL A 153 8.23 -7.48 -2.01
CA VAL A 153 9.08 -6.66 -1.12
C VAL A 153 10.06 -5.81 -1.94
N LYS A 154 10.73 -6.41 -2.93
CA LYS A 154 11.61 -5.67 -3.86
C LYS A 154 10.84 -4.55 -4.56
N TYR A 155 9.67 -4.87 -5.11
CA TYR A 155 8.80 -3.87 -5.75
C TYR A 155 8.39 -2.77 -4.78
N PHE A 156 8.06 -3.08 -3.53
CA PHE A 156 7.63 -2.08 -2.55
C PHE A 156 8.70 -1.05 -2.22
N PHE A 157 9.97 -1.47 -2.09
CA PHE A 157 11.08 -0.57 -1.76
C PHE A 157 11.71 0.14 -2.95
N GLU A 158 11.43 -0.30 -4.18
CA GLU A 158 11.88 0.38 -5.37
C GLU A 158 11.01 1.60 -5.68
N LYS A 159 11.65 2.75 -5.92
CA LYS A 159 10.94 3.99 -6.26
C LYS A 159 10.28 3.86 -7.64
N LEU A 160 8.98 4.13 -7.72
CA LEU A 160 8.28 4.26 -8.99
C LEU A 160 8.78 5.51 -9.74
N ARG A 161 9.07 5.37 -11.02
CA ARG A 161 9.40 6.46 -11.94
C ARG A 161 8.19 6.65 -12.86
N PHE A 162 7.64 7.85 -12.84
CA PHE A 162 6.59 8.31 -13.74
C PHE A 162 7.22 9.26 -14.75
#